data_AF-A0A843GPX2-F1
#
_entry.id   AF-A0A843GPX2-F1
#
_cell.length_a   1.000
_cell.length_b   1.000
_cell.length_c   1.000
_cell.angle_alpha   90.00
_cell.angle_beta   90.00
_cell.angle_gamma   90.00
#
_symmetry.space_group_name_H-M   'P 1'
#
loop_
_entity.id
_entity.type
_entity.pdbx_description
1 polymer ?
#
loop_
_entity_poly.entity_id
_entity_poly.type
_entity_poly.pdbx_seq_one_letter_code
_entity_poly.pdbx_strand_id
1 'polypeptide(L)' 'MSIITDKTCEAFRNTRPIRISNSEVKIEPSGNAYYRLFGNLIALYSPRAKELTIRDCGWQTQTTKERLN' A
#
# COMPACT_ATOMS: atom_id res chain seq x y z
N MET A 1 -5.70 5.23 -14.34
CA MET A 1 -4.82 5.21 -13.15
C MET A 1 -4.00 6.49 -13.06
N SER A 2 -3.89 7.11 -11.89
CA SER A 2 -2.87 8.14 -11.66
C SER A 2 -1.48 7.50 -11.71
N ILE A 3 -0.50 8.13 -12.37
CA ILE A 3 0.89 7.65 -12.49
C ILE A 3 1.52 7.35 -11.11
N ILE A 4 1.08 8.07 -10.09
CA ILE A 4 1.51 7.91 -8.70
C ILE A 4 1.03 6.57 -8.12
N THR A 5 -0.19 6.14 -8.45
CA THR A 5 -0.76 4.87 -7.98
C THR A 5 -0.01 3.69 -8.58
N ASP A 6 0.27 3.74 -9.88
CA ASP A 6 1.01 2.70 -10.59
C ASP A 6 2.42 2.50 -10.00
N LYS A 7 3.20 3.59 -9.87
CA LYS A 7 4.52 3.56 -9.24
C LYS A 7 4.50 3.02 -7.81
N THR A 8 3.45 3.33 -7.06
CA THR A 8 3.33 2.90 -5.67
C THR A 8 2.95 1.41 -5.57
N CYS A 9 2.05 0.93 -6.43
CA CYS A 9 1.73 -0.49 -6.54
C CYS A 9 2.94 -1.30 -7.00
N GLU A 10 3.71 -0.81 -7.97
CA GLU A 10 4.94 -1.45 -8.40
C GLU A 10 5.96 -1.53 -7.25
N ALA A 11 6.18 -0.42 -6.53
CA ALA A 11 7.08 -0.40 -5.38
C ALA A 11 6.62 -1.36 -4.27
N PHE A 12 5.32 -1.41 -3.99
CA PHE A 12 4.74 -2.34 -3.00
C PHE A 12 4.94 -3.80 -3.41
N ARG A 13 4.66 -4.15 -4.68
CA ARG A 13 4.89 -5.51 -5.22
C ARG A 13 6.35 -5.90 -5.21
N ASN A 14 7.24 -4.96 -5.47
CA ASN A 14 8.69 -5.18 -5.43
C ASN A 14 9.27 -5.05 -4.02
N THR A 15 8.46 -4.87 -2.98
CA THR A 15 8.93 -4.68 -1.59
C THR A 15 9.99 -3.56 -1.50
N ARG A 16 9.79 -2.47 -2.24
CA ARG A 16 10.65 -1.29 -2.22
C ARG A 16 10.01 -0.20 -1.37
N PRO A 17 10.75 0.37 -0.41
CA PRO A 17 10.25 1.52 0.34
C PRO A 17 10.16 2.72 -0.61
N ILE A 18 9.01 3.38 -0.65
CA ILE A 18 8.78 4.56 -1.47
C ILE A 18 7.89 5.55 -0.73
N ARG A 19 8.17 6.85 -0.87
CA ARG A 19 7.27 7.90 -0.37
C ARG A 19 7.05 8.90 -1.48
N ILE A 20 5.83 8.93 -2.03
CA ILE A 20 5.44 9.88 -3.08
C ILE A 20 4.11 10.51 -2.70
N SER A 21 4.10 11.84 -2.63
CA SER A 21 2.91 12.62 -2.28
C SER A 21 2.31 12.11 -0.95
N ASN A 22 1.06 11.64 -0.98
CA ASN A 22 0.36 11.10 0.18
C ASN A 22 0.51 9.58 0.35
N SER A 23 1.26 8.91 -0.52
CA SER A 23 1.52 7.48 -0.47
C SER A 23 2.89 7.18 0.16
N GLU A 24 2.91 6.22 1.08
CA GLU A 24 4.11 5.76 1.78
C GLU A 24 4.12 4.23 1.85
N VAL A 25 5.09 3.59 1.22
CA VAL A 25 5.42 2.18 1.42
C VAL A 25 6.63 2.09 2.33
N LYS A 26 6.47 1.43 3.47
CA LYS A 26 7.54 1.12 4.42
C LYS A 26 7.78 -0.38 4.45
N ILE A 27 9.05 -0.78 4.46
CA ILE A 27 9.45 -2.17 4.64
C ILE A 27 10.09 -2.26 6.02
N GLU A 28 9.54 -3.11 6.89
CA GLU A 28 10.18 -3.39 8.16
C GLU A 28 11.34 -4.38 8.00
N PRO A 29 12.32 -4.37 8.93
CA PRO A 29 13.41 -5.34 8.93
C PRO A 29 12.93 -6.80 9.03
N SER A 30 11.72 -7.02 9.55
CA SER A 30 11.03 -8.31 9.56
C SER A 30 10.56 -8.80 8.18
N GLY A 31 10.67 -7.95 7.14
CA GLY A 31 10.22 -8.20 5.76
C GLY A 31 8.78 -7.75 5.47
N ASN A 32 8.03 -7.29 6.47
CA ASN A 32 6.65 -6.86 6.29
C ASN A 32 6.60 -5.54 5.53
N ALA A 33 5.79 -5.47 4.47
CA ALA A 33 5.55 -4.25 3.71
C ALA A 33 4.25 -3.59 4.16
N TYR A 34 4.32 -2.32 4.52
CA TYR A 34 3.20 -1.50 4.96
C TYR A 34 2.97 -0.40 3.93
N TYR A 35 1.76 -0.35 3.38
CA TYR A 35 1.34 0.72 2.49
C TYR A 35 0.37 1.64 3.20
N ARG A 36 0.76 2.91 3.33
CA ARG A 36 -0.02 3.98 3.93
C ARG A 36 -0.39 5.02 2.89
N LEU A 37 -1.62 5.49 2.94
CA LEU A 37 -2.14 6.57 2.12
C LEU A 37 -2.75 7.65 3.03
N PHE A 38 -2.30 8.89 2.88
CA PHE A 38 -2.63 10.01 3.79
C PHE A 38 -2.37 9.68 5.27
N GLY A 39 -1.33 8.88 5.56
CA GLY A 39 -1.01 8.41 6.92
C GLY A 39 -1.84 7.21 7.40
N ASN A 40 -2.84 6.76 6.64
CA ASN A 40 -3.69 5.62 6.99
C ASN A 40 -3.15 4.32 6.36
N LEU A 41 -3.06 3.24 7.14
CA LEU A 41 -2.55 1.94 6.66
C LEU A 41 -3.60 1.21 5.81
N ILE A 42 -3.43 1.25 4.48
CA ILE A 42 -4.39 0.67 3.53
C ILE A 42 -4.03 -0.74 3.05
N ALA A 43 -2.75 -1.13 3.13
CA ALA A 43 -2.36 -2.51 2.86
C ALA A 43 -1.15 -2.93 3.69
N LEU A 44 -1.11 -4.21 4.03
CA LEU A 44 -0.03 -4.88 4.72
C LEU A 44 0.25 -6.19 4.01
N TYR A 45 1.49 -6.39 3.58
CA TYR A 45 1.95 -7.66 3.05
C TYR A 45 2.95 -8.29 4.01
N SER A 46 2.59 -9.46 4.53
CA SER A 46 3.43 -10.24 5.45
C SER A 46 4.04 -11.41 4.70
N PRO A 47 5.33 -11.38 4.30
CA PRO A 47 5.93 -12.48 3.56
C PRO A 47 6.04 -13.76 4.39
N ARG A 48 6.13 -13.66 5.73
CA ARG A 48 6.11 -14.83 6.62
C ARG A 48 4.79 -15.59 6.59
N ALA A 49 3.67 -14.86 6.58
CA ALA A 49 2.33 -15.45 6.50
C ALA A 49 1.88 -15.66 5.04
N LYS A 50 2.61 -15.11 4.07
CA LYS A 50 2.18 -14.94 2.66
C LYS A 50 0.77 -14.32 2.57
N GLU A 51 0.46 -13.43 3.52
CA GLU A 51 -0.87 -12.84 3.66
C GLU A 51 -0.83 -11.37 3.26
N LEU A 52 -1.77 -10.98 2.42
CA LEU A 52 -2.04 -9.59 2.07
C LEU A 52 -3.29 -9.14 2.82
N THR A 53 -3.11 -8.30 3.84
CA THR A 53 -4.21 -7.66 4.54
C THR A 53 -4.46 -6.30 3.92
N ILE A 54 -5.62 -6.12 3.30
CA ILE A 54 -6.07 -4.81 2.80
C ILE A 54 -6.99 -4.22 3.87
N ARG A 55 -6.79 -2.95 4.20
CA ARG A 55 -7.67 -2.19 5.10
C ARG A 55 -8.22 -0.99 4.35
N ASP A 56 -9.52 -0.79 4.45
CA ASP A 56 -10.21 0.37 3.91
C ASP A 56 -10.04 1.64 4.77
N CYS A 57 -9.42 1.52 5.95
CA CYS A 57 -9.21 2.62 6.90
C CYS A 57 -10.47 3.41 7.27
N GLY A 58 -11.67 2.81 7.15
CA GLY A 58 -12.94 3.51 7.36
C GLY A 58 -13.33 4.44 6.22
N TRP A 59 -12.61 4.43 5.09
CA TRP A 59 -12.97 5.18 3.89
C TRP A 59 -14.04 4.39 3.13
N GLN A 60 -15.32 4.67 3.44
CA GLN A 60 -16.48 4.16 2.69
C GLN A 60 -16.68 4.86 1.33
N THR A 61 -15.75 5.71 0.88
CA THR A 61 -15.89 6.41 -0.39
C THR A 61 -15.32 5.58 -1.55
N GLN A 62 -16.00 5.59 -2.69
CA GLN A 62 -15.73 4.77 -3.90
C GLN A 62 -14.28 4.80 -4.42
N THR A 63 -13.43 5.69 -3.93
CA THR A 63 -12.05 5.88 -4.36
C THR A 63 -11.13 4.69 -4.06
N THR A 64 -11.49 3.80 -3.13
CA THR A 64 -10.67 2.61 -2.84
C THR A 64 -10.82 1.52 -3.93
N LYS A 65 -11.96 1.45 -4.62
CA LYS A 65 -12.21 0.39 -5.63
C LYS A 65 -11.53 0.69 -6.98
N GLU A 66 -11.37 1.96 -7.34
CA GLU A 66 -10.70 2.38 -8.59
C GLU A 66 -9.16 2.38 -8.50
N ARG A 67 -8.60 2.34 -7.28
CA ARG A 67 -7.14 2.35 -7.07
C ARG A 67 -6.52 0.95 -7.09
N LEU A 68 -7.35 -0.09 -7.08
CA LEU A 68 -6.94 -1.49 -6.89
C LEU A 68 -7.24 -2.40 -8.08
N ASN A 69 -7.85 -1.89 -9.15
CA ASN A 69 -8.25 -2.69 -10.33
C ASN A 69 -7.38 -2.41 -11.56
#